data_AF-A0A524PJ14-F1
#
_entry.id   AF-A0A524PJ14-F1
#
_cell.length_a   1.000
_cell.length_b   1.000
_cell.length_c   1.000
_cell.angle_alpha   90.00
_cell.angle_beta   90.00
_cell.angle_gamma   90.00
#
_symmetry.space_group_name_H-M   'P 1'
#
loop_
_entity.id
_entity.type
_entity.pdbx_description
1 polymer ?
#
loop_
_entity_poly.entity_id
_entity_poly.type
_entity_poly.pdbx_seq_one_letter_code
_entity_poly.pdbx_strand_id
1 'polypeptide(L)'
;MRGYRVPKVSRTFDVVIVAARYVKSGKQLACGQAFVRRGPIWGDLRLLDRNDLIRRLEERQTVVTGRPAEIPGEFVVFNHVRLGRDNDTLALLAGEKQSTGDSLGLPLF
;
A
#
# COMPACT_ATOMS: atom_id res chain seq x y z
N MET A 1 -3.83 -5.77 31.87
CA MET A 1 -3.47 -5.81 30.44
C MET A 1 -2.98 -4.41 30.06
N ARG A 2 -1.69 -4.23 29.74
CA ARG A 2 -1.13 -2.92 29.38
C ARG A 2 -1.37 -2.71 27.89
N GLY A 3 -2.05 -1.62 27.50
CA GLY A 3 -2.27 -1.31 26.09
C GLY A 3 -0.95 -1.01 25.39
N TYR A 4 -0.76 -1.53 24.17
CA TYR A 4 0.39 -1.19 23.33
C TYR A 4 0.18 0.19 22.70
N ARG A 5 1.21 1.04 22.75
CA ARG A 5 1.17 2.35 22.09
C ARG A 5 1.75 2.19 20.69
N VAL A 6 0.89 2.32 19.68
CA VAL A 6 1.33 2.34 18.27
C VAL A 6 2.32 3.50 18.04
N PRO A 7 3.47 3.26 17.39
CA PRO A 7 4.46 4.29 17.11
C PRO A 7 3.89 5.50 16.35
N LYS A 8 4.49 6.68 16.56
CA LYS A 8 4.07 7.91 15.87
C LYS A 8 4.18 7.81 14.34
N VAL A 9 5.19 7.07 13.83
CA VAL A 9 5.38 6.89 12.38
C VAL A 9 4.20 6.15 11.75
N SER A 10 3.58 5.19 12.44
CA SER A 10 2.39 4.50 11.94
C SER A 10 1.14 5.39 11.89
N ARG A 11 1.24 6.64 12.35
CA ARG A 11 0.20 7.66 12.25
C ARG A 11 0.40 8.62 11.07
N THR A 12 1.46 8.48 10.29
CA THR A 12 1.69 9.34 9.11
C THR A 12 1.12 8.75 7.83
N PHE A 13 0.70 7.49 7.84
CA PHE A 13 0.11 6.82 6.68
C PHE A 13 -1.27 6.22 6.99
N ASP A 14 -2.08 6.08 5.94
CA ASP A 14 -3.48 5.67 6.00
C ASP A 14 -3.70 4.25 5.47
N VAL A 15 -2.82 3.78 4.58
CA VAL A 15 -2.88 2.43 3.99
C VAL A 15 -1.49 1.81 3.93
N VAL A 16 -1.37 0.54 4.33
CA VAL A 16 -0.16 -0.28 4.15
C VAL A 16 -0.48 -1.48 3.29
N ILE A 17 0.10 -1.54 2.10
CA ILE A 17 0.02 -2.71 1.21
C ILE A 17 1.16 -3.66 1.55
N VAL A 18 0.84 -4.94 1.77
CA VAL A 18 1.80 -5.96 2.25
C VAL A 18 2.07 -7.06 1.24
N ALA A 19 1.17 -7.27 0.30
CA ALA A 19 1.36 -8.20 -0.82
C ALA A 19 0.54 -7.73 -2.02
N ALA A 20 0.94 -8.14 -3.23
CA ALA A 20 0.32 -7.72 -4.47
C ALA A 20 0.04 -8.91 -5.39
N ARG A 21 -1.10 -8.89 -6.08
CA ARG A 21 -1.42 -9.81 -7.16
C ARG A 21 -1.62 -8.98 -8.42
N TYR A 22 -0.96 -9.39 -9.50
CA TYR A 22 -1.06 -8.76 -10.81
C TYR A 22 -1.97 -9.57 -11.73
N VAL A 23 -2.57 -8.92 -12.72
CA VAL A 23 -3.29 -9.60 -13.80
C VAL A 23 -2.31 -10.49 -14.60
N LYS A 24 -2.83 -11.42 -15.42
CA LYS A 24 -2.00 -12.38 -16.18
C LYS A 24 -0.89 -11.74 -17.03
N SER A 25 -1.07 -10.50 -17.50
CA SER A 25 -0.03 -9.78 -18.26
C SER A 25 1.13 -9.29 -17.40
N GLY A 26 1.02 -9.33 -16.07
CA GLY A 26 2.01 -8.87 -15.11
C GLY A 26 2.13 -7.35 -14.95
N LYS A 27 1.44 -6.57 -15.80
CA LYS A 27 1.62 -5.11 -15.89
C LYS A 27 0.64 -4.29 -15.05
N GLN A 28 -0.49 -4.87 -14.64
CA GLN A 28 -1.51 -4.15 -13.88
C GLN A 28 -1.82 -4.89 -12.60
N LEU A 29 -1.97 -4.15 -11.52
CA LEU A 29 -2.40 -4.70 -10.25
C LEU A 29 -3.83 -5.22 -10.40
N ALA A 30 -4.05 -6.48 -10.05
CA ALA A 30 -5.39 -7.01 -9.88
C ALA A 30 -5.92 -6.61 -8.50
N CYS A 31 -5.14 -6.90 -7.44
CA CYS A 31 -5.43 -6.45 -6.09
C CYS A 31 -4.19 -6.46 -5.20
N GLY A 32 -4.20 -5.66 -4.13
CA GLY A 32 -3.23 -5.69 -3.05
C GLY A 32 -3.87 -6.11 -1.73
N GLN A 33 -3.17 -6.93 -0.96
CA GLN A 33 -3.50 -7.15 0.45
C GLN A 33 -3.03 -5.93 1.24
N ALA A 34 -3.92 -5.29 1.98
CA ALA A 34 -3.60 -4.07 2.69
C ALA A 34 -4.33 -3.94 4.03
N PHE A 35 -3.65 -3.29 4.98
CA PHE A 35 -4.24 -2.75 6.20
C PHE A 35 -4.65 -1.32 5.95
N VAL A 36 -5.81 -0.90 6.49
CA VAL A 36 -6.27 0.48 6.36
C VAL A 36 -6.65 1.06 7.69
N ARG A 37 -6.19 2.29 7.91
CA ARG A 37 -6.42 3.03 9.13
C ARG A 37 -7.79 3.68 9.15
N ARG A 38 -8.42 3.67 10.33
CA ARG A 38 -9.67 4.37 10.65
C ARG A 38 -9.42 5.19 11.92
N GLY A 39 -9.05 6.45 11.75
CA GLY A 39 -8.60 7.29 12.87
C GLY A 39 -7.32 6.73 13.51
N PRO A 40 -7.31 6.40 14.82
CA PRO A 40 -6.13 5.86 15.50
C PRO A 40 -5.97 4.33 15.38
N ILE A 41 -6.93 3.63 14.75
CA ILE A 41 -7.00 2.16 14.73
C ILE A 41 -6.69 1.65 13.32
N TRP A 42 -5.98 0.52 13.26
CA TRP A 42 -5.80 -0.27 12.03
C TRP A 42 -6.90 -1.32 11.95
N GLY A 43 -7.61 -1.37 10.82
CA GLY A 43 -8.55 -2.45 10.53
C GLY A 43 -7.84 -3.72 10.07
N ASP A 44 -8.62 -4.77 9.85
CA ASP A 44 -8.11 -6.05 9.37
C ASP A 44 -7.52 -5.99 7.95
N LEU A 45 -6.78 -7.04 7.59
CA LEU A 45 -6.26 -7.22 6.25
C LEU A 45 -7.41 -7.37 5.26
N ARG A 46 -7.38 -6.57 4.19
CA ARG A 46 -8.38 -6.60 3.13
C ARG A 46 -7.74 -6.51 1.75
N LEU A 47 -8.49 -6.93 0.74
CA LEU A 47 -8.09 -6.74 -0.65
C LEU A 47 -8.54 -5.36 -1.11
N LEU A 48 -7.62 -4.60 -1.69
CA LEU A 48 -7.90 -3.36 -2.41
C LEU A 48 -7.58 -3.59 -3.87
N ASP A 49 -8.52 -3.28 -4.76
CA ASP A 49 -8.24 -3.31 -6.18
C ASP A 49 -7.41 -2.08 -6.62
N ARG A 50 -7.04 -2.07 -7.89
CA ARG A 50 -6.28 -0.97 -8.48
C ARG A 50 -7.00 0.38 -8.41
N ASN A 51 -8.31 0.41 -8.68
CA ASN A 51 -9.10 1.64 -8.73
C ASN A 51 -9.27 2.22 -7.33
N ASP A 52 -9.44 1.37 -6.32
CA ASP A 52 -9.46 1.76 -4.92
C ASP A 52 -8.17 2.46 -4.50
N LEU A 53 -7.01 1.93 -4.89
CA LEU A 53 -5.72 2.54 -4.57
C LEU A 53 -5.54 3.88 -5.30
N ILE A 54 -5.92 3.97 -6.57
CA ILE A 54 -5.87 5.22 -7.34
C ILE A 54 -6.74 6.29 -6.67
N ARG A 55 -8.01 5.97 -6.39
CA ARG A 55 -8.94 6.89 -5.73
C ARG A 55 -8.38 7.40 -4.40
N ARG A 56 -7.80 6.52 -3.59
CA ARG A 56 -7.20 6.91 -2.30
C ARG A 56 -6.03 7.88 -2.46
N LEU A 57 -5.18 7.64 -3.44
CA LEU A 57 -4.06 8.54 -3.75
C LEU A 57 -4.57 9.90 -4.25
N GLU A 58 -5.62 9.92 -5.07
CA GLU A 58 -6.28 11.15 -5.53
C GLU A 58 -6.94 11.93 -4.38
N GLU A 59 -7.53 11.21 -3.41
CA GLU A 59 -8.04 11.76 -2.14
C GLU A 59 -6.92 12.19 -1.17
N ARG A 60 -5.66 12.19 -1.63
CA ARG A 60 -4.45 12.55 -0.87
C ARG A 60 -4.21 11.70 0.37
N GLN A 61 -4.75 10.48 0.40
CA GLN A 61 -4.39 9.52 1.45
C GLN A 61 -2.96 9.05 1.26
N THR A 62 -2.26 8.86 2.36
CA THR A 62 -0.89 8.37 2.31
C THR A 62 -0.89 6.85 2.25
N VAL A 63 -0.57 6.32 1.08
CA VAL A 63 -0.47 4.88 0.80
C VAL A 63 1.01 4.48 0.77
N VAL A 64 1.36 3.41 1.48
CA VAL A 64 2.72 2.87 1.53
C VAL A 64 2.74 1.37 1.30
N THR A 65 3.89 0.83 0.92
CA THR A 65 4.19 -0.60 0.94
C THR A 65 5.00 -0.96 2.17
N GLY A 66 4.85 -2.17 2.69
CA GLY A 66 5.53 -2.58 3.92
C GLY A 66 5.19 -3.99 4.37
N ARG A 67 5.46 -4.28 5.64
CA ARG A 67 5.04 -5.51 6.32
C ARG A 67 4.62 -5.23 7.76
N PRO A 68 3.76 -6.06 8.37
CA PRO A 68 3.51 -6.00 9.80
C PRO A 68 4.81 -6.18 10.60
N ALA A 69 4.94 -5.41 11.68
CA ALA A 69 5.97 -5.62 12.68
C ALA A 69 5.49 -6.60 13.77
N GLU A 70 6.26 -6.76 14.84
CA GLU A 70 5.89 -7.64 15.97
C GLU A 70 4.70 -7.10 16.76
N ILE A 71 4.56 -5.77 16.86
CA ILE A 71 3.45 -5.13 17.58
C ILE A 71 2.25 -4.95 16.63
N PRO A 72 1.04 -5.40 17.00
CA PRO A 72 -0.16 -5.16 16.19
C PRO A 72 -0.39 -3.67 15.91
N GLY A 73 -0.60 -3.33 14.64
CA GLY A 73 -0.78 -1.95 14.18
C GLY A 73 0.53 -1.17 13.96
N GLU A 74 1.68 -1.81 14.17
CA GLU A 74 2.98 -1.32 13.74
C GLU A 74 3.40 -1.98 12.43
N PHE A 75 4.08 -1.20 11.59
CA PHE A 75 4.51 -1.63 10.26
C PHE A 75 5.91 -1.16 9.98
N VAL A 76 6.70 -2.04 9.35
CA VAL A 76 7.95 -1.66 8.69
C VAL A 76 7.59 -1.17 7.30
N VAL A 77 7.76 0.13 7.06
CA VAL A 77 7.47 0.77 5.77
C VAL A 77 8.67 0.62 4.84
N PHE A 78 8.40 0.25 3.59
CA PHE A 78 9.41 0.15 2.54
C PHE A 78 9.41 1.39 1.66
N ASN A 79 8.28 1.71 1.03
CA ASN A 79 8.18 2.82 0.08
C ASN A 79 6.81 3.49 0.12
N HIS A 80 6.77 4.77 -0.25
CA HIS A 80 5.51 5.44 -0.58
C HIS A 80 5.01 5.01 -1.96
N VAL A 81 3.71 4.77 -2.05
CA VAL A 81 3.03 4.54 -3.32
C VAL A 81 2.60 5.87 -3.89
N ARG A 82 2.82 6.06 -5.19
CA ARG A 82 2.44 7.26 -5.93
C ARG A 82 1.86 6.91 -7.29
N LEU A 83 1.08 7.83 -7.83
CA LEU A 83 0.68 7.78 -9.23
C LEU A 83 1.83 8.27 -10.10
N GLY A 84 2.27 7.42 -11.02
CA GLY A 84 3.18 7.75 -12.11
C GLY A 84 2.49 7.66 -13.46
N ARG A 85 3.27 7.90 -14.52
CA ARG A 85 2.86 7.66 -15.90
C ARG A 85 3.85 6.72 -16.57
N ASP A 86 3.33 5.76 -17.31
CA ASP A 86 4.06 4.90 -18.24
C ASP A 86 3.36 4.99 -19.60
N ASN A 87 4.01 5.58 -20.60
CA ASN A 87 3.48 5.75 -21.96
C ASN A 87 2.00 6.24 -21.99
N ASP A 88 1.74 7.36 -21.31
CA ASP A 88 0.41 7.99 -21.11
C ASP A 88 -0.64 7.16 -20.33
N THR A 89 -0.27 5.97 -19.86
CA THR A 89 -1.10 5.19 -18.95
C THR A 89 -0.71 5.47 -17.51
N LEU A 90 -1.70 5.69 -16.65
CA LEU A 90 -1.50 5.88 -15.22
C LEU A 90 -0.93 4.59 -14.60
N ALA A 91 0.07 4.70 -13.72
CA ALA A 91 0.71 3.55 -13.08
C ALA A 91 0.84 3.75 -11.56
N LEU A 92 0.64 2.68 -10.79
CA LEU A 92 0.92 2.64 -9.36
C LEU A 92 2.39 2.27 -9.13
N LEU A 93 3.17 3.20 -8.58
CA LEU A 93 4.61 3.00 -8.38
C LEU A 93 4.98 3.10 -6.90
N ALA A 94 5.78 2.16 -6.42
CA ALA A 94 6.43 2.23 -5.11
C ALA A 94 7.94 2.42 -5.29
N GLY A 95 8.47 3.53 -4.75
CA GLY A 95 9.88 3.89 -4.86
C GLY A 95 10.26 4.55 -6.21
N GLU A 96 11.55 4.48 -6.54
CA GLU A 96 12.14 5.19 -7.69
C GLU A 96 12.19 4.37 -8.99
N LYS A 97 11.91 3.08 -8.93
CA LYS A 97 12.07 2.20 -10.08
C LYS A 97 10.96 2.46 -11.10
N GLN A 98 11.32 3.06 -12.24
CA GLN A 98 10.45 3.08 -13.42
C GLN A 98 10.23 1.64 -13.89
N SER A 99 8.97 1.26 -14.04
CA SER A 99 8.53 -0.02 -14.56
C SER A 99 7.53 0.19 -15.68
N THR A 100 7.43 -0.79 -16.57
CA THR A 100 6.35 -0.85 -17.55
C THR A 100 5.08 -1.36 -16.87
N GLY A 101 4.22 -0.44 -16.41
CA GLY A 101 3.01 -0.70 -15.64
C GLY A 101 3.16 -0.54 -14.13
N ASP A 102 2.17 -1.06 -13.39
CA ASP A 102 2.12 -1.00 -11.93
C ASP A 102 3.26 -1.81 -11.31
N SER A 103 3.96 -1.24 -10.33
CA SER A 103 5.06 -1.88 -9.62
C SER A 103 5.11 -1.43 -8.16
N LEU A 104 4.76 -2.35 -7.26
CA LEU A 104 4.74 -2.11 -5.82
C LEU A 104 5.95 -2.70 -5.10
N GLY A 105 6.75 -3.55 -5.77
CA GLY A 105 7.92 -4.18 -5.18
C GLY A 105 7.60 -5.06 -3.95
N LEU A 106 6.41 -5.65 -3.92
CA LEU A 106 5.91 -6.47 -2.82
C LEU A 106 5.92 -7.97 -3.17
N PRO A 107 5.91 -8.85 -2.17
CA PRO A 107 5.65 -10.27 -2.38
C PRO A 107 4.34 -10.51 -3.14
N LEU A 108 4.35 -11.56 -3.96
CA LEU A 108 3.16 -12.05 -4.65
C LEU A 108 2.37 -13.01 -3.75
N PHE A 109 1.05 -13.08 -3.95
CA PHE A 109 0.16 -14.01 -3.26
C PHE A 109 -0.93 -14.55 -4.19
#